data_AF-A0A523K1G8-F1
#
_entry.id   AF-A0A523K1G8-F1
#
_cell.length_a   1.000
_cell.length_b   1.000
_cell.length_c   1.000
_cell.angle_alpha   90.00
_cell.angle_beta   90.00
_cell.angle_gamma   90.00
#
_symmetry.space_group_name_H-M   'P 1'
#
loop_
_entity.id
_entity.type
_entity.pdbx_description
1 polymer ?
#
loop_
_entity_poly.entity_id
_entity_poly.type
_entity_poly.pdbx_seq_one_letter_code
_entity_poly.pdbx_strand_id
1 'polypeptide(L)'
;MGSKEITRLRREIWQEFSDSQVELLNSLRDQISSRRWKIMLEVDAVQEYLAALETTVQDPDITKVLAEVSKRLKEVHRELSRIPEEVIPPF
;
A
#
# COMPACT_ATOMS: atom_id res chain seq x y z
N MET A 1 -27.19 3.30 12.73
CA MET A 1 -26.82 3.85 14.06
C MET A 1 -25.30 3.98 14.27
N GLY A 2 -24.43 3.19 13.63
CA GLY A 2 -22.97 3.22 13.90
C GLY A 2 -22.18 4.48 13.50
N SER A 3 -22.64 5.30 12.54
CA SER A 3 -21.88 6.49 12.10
C SER A 3 -21.78 7.61 13.16
N LYS A 4 -22.82 7.82 13.97
CA LYS A 4 -22.82 8.85 15.03
C LYS A 4 -21.90 8.49 16.19
N GLU A 5 -21.79 7.21 16.49
CA GLU A 5 -20.97 6.67 17.58
C GLU A 5 -19.48 6.73 17.22
N ILE A 6 -19.13 6.41 15.97
CA ILE A 6 -17.78 6.61 15.43
C ILE A 6 -17.37 8.08 15.48
N THR A 7 -18.27 8.99 15.12
CA THR A 7 -17.98 10.43 15.13
C THR A 7 -17.77 10.96 16.56
N ARG A 8 -18.50 10.41 17.54
CA ARG A 8 -18.34 10.76 18.97
C ARG A 8 -16.99 10.27 19.51
N LEU A 9 -16.69 8.99 19.31
CA LEU A 9 -15.41 8.38 19.72
C LEU A 9 -14.21 9.12 19.11
N ARG A 10 -14.32 9.55 17.85
CA ARG A 10 -13.28 10.37 17.21
C ARG A 10 -13.05 11.70 17.92
N ARG A 11 -14.12 12.37 18.36
CA ARG A 11 -14.03 13.66 19.06
C ARG A 11 -13.47 13.52 20.47
N GLU A 12 -13.84 12.44 21.16
CA GLU A 12 -13.29 12.10 22.49
C GLU A 12 -11.78 11.80 22.39
N ILE A 13 -11.36 11.01 21.39
CA ILE A 13 -9.95 10.75 21.10
C ILE A 13 -9.20 12.04 20.73
N TRP A 14 -9.81 12.92 19.93
CA TRP A 14 -9.21 14.21 19.54
C TRP A 14 -8.90 15.10 20.75
N GLN A 15 -9.71 15.05 21.80
CA GLN A 15 -9.47 15.80 23.03
C GLN A 15 -8.32 15.24 23.88
N GLU A 16 -7.90 13.99 23.64
CA GLU A 16 -6.76 13.37 24.33
C GLU A 16 -5.42 13.63 23.63
N PHE A 17 -5.44 14.03 22.35
CA PHE A 17 -4.23 14.36 21.59
C PHE A 17 -3.99 15.87 21.54
N SER A 18 -2.73 16.29 21.64
CA SER A 18 -2.36 17.67 21.33
C SER A 18 -2.38 17.92 19.82
N ASP A 19 -2.59 19.17 19.40
CA ASP A 19 -2.54 19.57 17.98
C ASP A 19 -1.24 19.09 17.30
N SER A 20 -0.10 19.16 18.01
CA SER A 20 1.19 18.66 17.54
C SER A 20 1.25 17.15 17.32
N GLN A 21 0.51 16.35 18.10
CA GLN A 21 0.41 14.91 17.91
C GLN A 21 -0.47 14.60 16.70
N VAL A 22 -1.54 15.37 16.48
CA VAL A 22 -2.39 15.24 15.29
C VAL A 22 -1.61 15.59 14.03
N GLU A 23 -0.84 16.68 14.03
CA GLU A 23 0.04 17.06 12.92
C GLU A 23 1.10 15.98 12.61
N LEU A 24 1.73 15.42 13.64
CA LEU A 24 2.69 14.33 13.47
C LEU A 24 2.05 13.10 12.83
N LEU A 25 0.86 12.70 13.30
CA LEU A 25 0.14 11.55 12.74
C LEU A 25 -0.26 11.78 11.28
N ASN A 26 -0.69 13.01 10.94
CA ASN A 26 -0.98 13.38 9.55
C ASN A 26 0.28 13.34 8.67
N SER A 27 1.41 13.87 9.14
CA SER A 27 2.69 13.79 8.40
C SER A 27 3.15 12.34 8.20
N LEU A 28 3.05 11.50 9.23
CA LEU A 28 3.39 10.07 9.12
C LEU A 28 2.47 9.35 8.12
N ARG A 29 1.17 9.67 8.11
CA ARG A 29 0.22 9.16 7.12
C ARG A 29 0.68 9.52 5.70
N ASP A 30 0.98 10.78 5.45
CA ASP A 30 1.31 11.26 4.10
C ASP A 30 2.63 10.63 3.60
N GLN A 31 3.62 10.44 4.50
CA GLN A 31 4.86 9.73 4.18
C GLN A 31 4.61 8.26 3.85
N ILE A 32 3.78 7.56 4.64
CA ILE A 32 3.44 6.15 4.41
C ILE A 32 2.70 5.99 3.08
N SER A 33 1.71 6.84 2.81
CA SER A 33 0.94 6.84 1.56
C SER A 33 1.83 7.08 0.35
N SER A 34 2.72 8.08 0.42
CA SER A 34 3.68 8.38 -0.65
C SER A 34 4.63 7.22 -0.92
N ARG A 35 5.14 6.58 0.15
CA ARG A 35 6.04 5.43 0.02
C ARG A 35 5.32 4.20 -0.53
N ARG A 36 4.07 3.96 -0.12
CA ARG A 36 3.22 2.89 -0.67
C ARG A 36 3.03 3.07 -2.17
N TRP A 37 2.66 4.27 -2.60
CA TRP A 37 2.48 4.60 -4.02
C TRP A 37 3.75 4.35 -4.82
N LYS A 38 4.90 4.80 -4.31
CA LYS A 38 6.20 4.56 -4.94
C LYS A 38 6.51 3.06 -5.11
N ILE A 39 6.27 2.25 -4.07
CA ILE A 39 6.50 0.80 -4.13
C ILE A 39 5.55 0.15 -5.14
N MET A 40 4.28 0.56 -5.20
CA MET A 40 3.34 0.03 -6.20
C MET A 40 3.85 0.29 -7.62
N LEU A 41 4.29 1.52 -7.92
CA LEU A 41 4.87 1.85 -9.23
C LEU A 41 6.13 1.03 -9.55
N GLU A 42 6.99 0.79 -8.56
CA GLU A 42 8.18 -0.06 -8.74
C GLU A 42 7.79 -1.52 -9.01
N VAL A 43 6.76 -2.04 -8.33
CA VAL A 43 6.25 -3.39 -8.58
C VAL A 43 5.66 -3.52 -9.98
N ASP A 44 4.88 -2.53 -10.43
CA ASP A 44 4.30 -2.50 -11.78
C ASP A 44 5.40 -2.48 -12.86
N ALA A 45 6.42 -1.64 -12.69
CA ALA A 45 7.56 -1.59 -13.61
C ALA A 45 8.32 -2.92 -13.68
N VAL A 46 8.53 -3.60 -12.54
CA VAL A 46 9.16 -4.93 -12.53
C VAL A 46 8.28 -5.96 -13.21
N GLN A 47 6.96 -5.90 -13.06
CA GLN A 47 6.03 -6.79 -13.76
C GLN A 47 6.08 -6.60 -15.28
N GLU A 48 6.20 -5.35 -15.77
CA GLU A 48 6.40 -5.08 -17.20
C GLU A 48 7.70 -5.69 -17.73
N TYR A 49 8.81 -5.56 -16.99
CA TYR A 49 10.07 -6.20 -17.37
C TYR A 49 9.98 -7.72 -17.38
N LEU A 50 9.30 -8.33 -16.40
CA LEU A 50 9.09 -9.77 -16.37
C LEU A 50 8.24 -10.24 -17.56
N ALA A 51 7.17 -9.53 -17.90
CA ALA A 51 6.34 -9.84 -19.06
C ALA A 51 7.16 -9.78 -20.36
N ALA A 52 8.04 -8.78 -20.51
CA ALA A 52 8.95 -8.72 -21.65
C ALA A 52 9.89 -9.94 -21.70
N LEU A 53 10.51 -10.31 -20.57
CA LEU A 53 11.40 -11.46 -20.48
C LEU A 53 10.70 -12.80 -20.77
N GLU A 54 9.46 -12.98 -20.29
CA GLU A 54 8.66 -14.19 -20.55
C GLU A 54 8.42 -14.42 -22.06
N THR A 55 8.37 -13.34 -22.87
CA THR A 55 8.21 -13.48 -24.33
C THR A 55 9.52 -13.79 -25.07
N THR A 56 10.68 -13.54 -24.44
CA THR A 56 11.99 -13.71 -25.08
C THR A 56 12.73 -14.96 -24.62
N VAL A 57 12.49 -15.41 -23.39
CA VAL A 57 13.17 -16.57 -22.79
C VAL A 57 12.51 -17.86 -23.24
N GLN A 58 13.29 -18.76 -23.84
CA GLN A 58 12.84 -20.11 -24.25
C GLN A 58 13.24 -21.21 -23.25
N ASP A 59 14.04 -20.89 -22.24
CA ASP A 59 14.47 -21.83 -21.21
C ASP A 59 13.32 -22.13 -20.24
N PRO A 60 12.84 -23.39 -20.17
CA PRO A 60 11.70 -23.76 -19.32
C PRO A 60 11.93 -23.55 -17.83
N ASP A 61 13.16 -23.69 -17.34
CA ASP A 61 13.47 -23.55 -15.92
C ASP A 61 13.57 -22.08 -15.53
N ILE A 62 14.09 -21.23 -16.41
CA ILE A 62 14.05 -19.76 -16.23
C ILE A 62 12.59 -19.28 -16.27
N THR A 63 11.77 -19.77 -17.20
CA THR A 63 10.35 -19.40 -17.30
C THR A 63 9.57 -19.75 -16.03
N LYS A 64 9.85 -20.89 -15.38
CA LYS A 64 9.25 -21.24 -14.08
C LYS A 64 9.63 -20.23 -12.99
N VAL A 65 10.90 -19.81 -12.94
CA VAL A 65 11.35 -18.81 -11.96
C VAL A 65 10.68 -17.47 -12.23
N LEU A 66 10.60 -17.01 -13.48
CA LEU A 66 9.92 -15.77 -13.85
C LEU A 66 8.44 -15.80 -13.44
N ALA A 67 7.74 -16.91 -13.68
CA ALA A 67 6.34 -17.09 -13.29
C ALA A 67 6.14 -17.02 -11.76
N GLU A 68 7.03 -17.63 -10.98
CA GLU A 68 6.99 -17.56 -9.51
C GLU A 68 7.27 -16.14 -8.99
N VAL A 69 8.23 -15.44 -9.58
CA VAL A 69 8.53 -14.03 -9.25
C VAL A 69 7.33 -13.14 -9.58
N SER A 70 6.73 -13.31 -10.77
CA SER A 70 5.53 -12.59 -11.20
C SER A 70 4.35 -12.82 -10.25
N LYS A 71 4.13 -14.07 -9.82
CA LYS A 71 3.10 -14.41 -8.82
C LYS A 71 3.34 -13.70 -7.49
N ARG A 72 4.56 -13.74 -6.95
CA ARG A 72 4.89 -13.07 -5.68
C ARG A 72 4.73 -11.56 -5.78
N LEU A 73 5.11 -10.94 -6.89
CA LEU A 73 4.90 -9.52 -7.11
C LEU A 73 3.42 -9.15 -7.17
N LYS A 74 2.57 -9.99 -7.78
CA LYS A 74 1.11 -9.80 -7.75
C LYS A 74 0.54 -9.88 -6.34
N GLU A 75 1.04 -10.82 -5.54
CA GLU A 75 0.65 -10.93 -4.12
C GLU A 75 1.08 -9.67 -3.33
N VAL A 76 2.32 -9.19 -3.51
CA VAL A 76 2.81 -7.95 -2.88
C VAL A 76 1.97 -6.75 -3.31
N HIS A 77 1.71 -6.59 -4.61
CA HIS A 77 0.86 -5.52 -5.12
C HIS A 77 -0.53 -5.57 -4.47
N ARG A 78 -1.14 -6.76 -4.39
CA ARG A 78 -2.46 -6.95 -3.78
C ARG A 78 -2.47 -6.58 -2.29
N GLU A 79 -1.47 -6.98 -1.52
CA GLU A 79 -1.37 -6.62 -0.10
C GLU A 79 -1.16 -5.12 0.08
N LEU A 80 -0.35 -4.47 -0.77
CA LEU A 80 -0.16 -3.02 -0.74
C LEU A 80 -1.44 -2.26 -1.08
N SER A 81 -2.18 -2.70 -2.11
CA SER A 81 -3.47 -2.12 -2.48
C SER A 81 -4.54 -2.25 -1.39
N ARG A 82 -4.42 -3.25 -0.51
CA ARG A 82 -5.35 -3.45 0.61
C ARG A 82 -5.08 -2.53 1.79
N ILE A 83 -3.90 -1.93 1.90
CA ILE A 83 -3.61 -0.93 2.93
C ILE A 83 -4.49 0.29 2.62
N PRO A 84 -5.55 0.56 3.40
CA PRO A 84 -6.42 1.71 3.14
C PRO A 84 -5.60 3.01 3.10
N GLU A 85 -5.91 3.93 2.19
CA GLU A 85 -5.43 5.33 2.33
C GLU A 85 -5.90 5.96 3.65
N GLU A 86 -6.99 5.41 4.20
CA GLU A 86 -7.70 5.90 5.37
C GLU A 86 -7.36 5.15 6.68
N VAL A 87 -6.22 4.42 6.78
CA VAL A 87 -5.83 3.79 8.07
C VAL A 87 -5.70 4.83 9.19
N ILE A 88 -5.50 6.10 8.81
CA ILE A 88 -5.58 7.24 9.69
C ILE A 88 -6.60 8.21 9.07
N PRO A 89 -7.84 8.28 9.57
CA PRO A 89 -8.84 9.21 9.05
C PRO A 89 -8.29 10.64 9.12
N PRO A 90 -8.72 11.57 8.24
CA PRO A 90 -8.46 12.99 8.46
C PRO A 90 -9.01 13.32 9.85
N PHE A 91 -8.09 13.67 10.76
CA PHE A 91 -8.40 14.07 12.12
C PHE A 91 -8.84 15.53 12.12
#